data_AF-A0A4Y8C748-F1
#
_entry.id   AF-A0A4Y8C748-F1
#
_cell.length_a   1.000
_cell.length_b   1.000
_cell.length_c   1.000
_cell.angle_alpha   90.00
_cell.angle_beta   90.00
_cell.angle_gamma   90.00
#
_symmetry.space_group_name_H-M   'P 1'
#
loop_
_entity.id
_entity.type
_entity.pdbx_description
1 polymer ?
#
loop_
_entity_poly.entity_id
_entity_poly.type
_entity_poly.pdbx_seq_one_letter_code
_entity_poly.pdbx_strand_id
1 'polypeptide(L)'
;MKFETINQESIAKLMEIFYEKVRKDKDLGPIFNNAIGTSDEEWKEHKAKIGNFWAGMLLGEGDYNGQPLKKHLDLPPFPQEFFEVWLGLFEESLNMV
;
A
#
# COMPACT_ATOMS: atom_id res chain seq x y z
N MET A 1 2.92 21.22 2.14
CA MET A 1 4.27 21.26 1.52
C MET A 1 4.56 19.87 1.02
N LYS A 2 5.21 19.72 -0.14
CA LYS A 2 5.57 18.42 -0.72
C LYS A 2 6.98 18.02 -0.31
N PHE A 3 7.25 16.72 -0.22
CA PHE A 3 8.59 16.17 -0.03
C PHE A 3 9.39 16.28 -1.34
N GLU A 4 10.62 16.80 -1.26
CA GLU A 4 11.55 16.88 -2.40
C GLU A 4 12.56 15.73 -2.42
N THR A 5 12.52 14.85 -1.42
CA THR A 5 13.42 13.71 -1.27
C THR A 5 12.64 12.49 -0.77
N ILE A 6 13.11 11.30 -1.14
CA ILE A 6 12.56 10.03 -0.64
C ILE A 6 13.28 9.67 0.65
N ASN A 7 12.51 9.54 1.73
CA ASN A 7 12.96 9.11 3.04
C ASN A 7 11.83 8.36 3.78
N GLN A 8 12.14 7.78 4.94
CA GLN A 8 11.17 7.03 5.77
C GLN A 8 9.89 7.82 6.06
N GLU A 9 10.00 9.12 6.33
CA GLU A 9 8.84 9.97 6.64
C GLU A 9 7.93 10.15 5.41
N SER A 10 8.50 10.43 4.23
CA SER A 10 7.76 10.55 2.97
C SER A 10 7.06 9.23 2.59
N ILE A 11 7.71 8.09 2.82
CA ILE A 11 7.14 6.76 2.55
C ILE A 11 6.00 6.47 3.53
N ALA A 12 6.20 6.72 4.83
CA ALA A 12 5.15 6.54 5.83
C ALA A 12 3.93 7.43 5.51
N LYS A 13 4.15 8.68 5.08
CA LYS A 13 3.09 9.58 4.66
C LYS A 13 2.34 9.05 3.42
N LEU A 14 3.07 8.51 2.44
CA LEU A 14 2.48 7.87 1.28
C LEU A 14 1.62 6.66 1.67
N MET A 15 2.11 5.79 2.56
CA MET A 15 1.35 4.62 3.02
C MET A 15 0.06 5.02 3.75
N GLU A 16 0.10 6.07 4.57
CA GLU A 16 -1.09 6.60 5.23
C GLU A 16 -2.13 7.10 4.21
N ILE A 17 -1.73 7.98 3.28
CA ILE A 17 -2.67 8.56 2.31
C ILE A 17 -3.22 7.47 1.38
N PHE A 18 -2.35 6.62 0.85
CA PHE A 18 -2.71 5.62 -0.13
C PHE A 18 -3.68 4.58 0.44
N TYR A 19 -3.35 3.98 1.59
CA TYR A 19 -4.19 2.93 2.16
C TYR A 19 -5.49 3.47 2.76
N GLU A 20 -5.55 4.74 3.19
CA GLU A 20 -6.81 5.39 3.53
C GLU A 20 -7.76 5.53 2.33
N LYS A 21 -7.22 5.74 1.12
CA LYS A 21 -8.01 5.74 -0.11
C LYS A 21 -8.43 4.31 -0.49
N VAL A 22 -7.50 3.37 -0.48
CA VAL A 22 -7.77 1.95 -0.79
C VAL A 22 -8.85 1.37 0.13
N ARG A 23 -8.81 1.66 1.44
CA ARG A 23 -9.80 1.16 2.42
C ARG A 23 -11.23 1.66 2.14
N LYS A 24 -11.35 2.87 1.59
CA LYS A 24 -12.63 3.52 1.26
C LYS A 24 -13.10 3.25 -0.16
N ASP A 25 -12.21 2.75 -1.01
CA ASP A 25 -12.54 2.42 -2.38
C ASP A 25 -13.53 1.25 -2.43
N LYS A 26 -14.53 1.37 -3.31
CA LYS A 26 -15.64 0.41 -3.40
C LYS A 26 -15.20 -0.96 -3.93
N ASP A 27 -14.14 -0.99 -4.75
CA ASP A 27 -13.69 -2.17 -5.48
C ASP A 27 -12.52 -2.84 -4.73
N LEU A 28 -11.55 -2.04 -4.28
CA LEU A 28 -10.37 -2.53 -3.56
C LEU A 28 -10.64 -2.76 -2.07
N GLY A 29 -11.43 -1.90 -1.42
CA GLY A 29 -11.69 -1.96 0.01
C GLY A 29 -12.13 -3.36 0.48
N PRO A 30 -13.13 -4.00 -0.16
CA PRO A 30 -13.54 -5.36 0.19
C PRO A 30 -12.41 -6.40 0.06
N ILE A 31 -11.55 -6.30 -0.95
CA ILE A 31 -10.43 -7.25 -1.15
C ILE A 31 -9.45 -7.15 0.02
N PHE A 32 -9.02 -5.93 0.35
CA PHE A 32 -8.08 -5.71 1.44
C PHE A 32 -8.70 -6.08 2.79
N ASN A 33 -9.92 -5.63 3.07
CA ASN A 33 -10.62 -5.95 4.33
C ASN A 33 -10.77 -7.47 4.54
N ASN A 34 -11.05 -8.23 3.47
CA ASN A 34 -11.13 -9.70 3.55
C ASN A 34 -9.76 -10.36 3.74
N ALA A 35 -8.69 -9.78 3.21
CA ALA A 35 -7.34 -10.35 3.27
C ALA A 35 -6.56 -9.99 4.53
N ILE A 36 -6.77 -8.78 5.08
CA ILE A 36 -5.99 -8.25 6.20
C ILE A 36 -6.81 -8.06 7.48
N GLY A 37 -8.14 -7.97 7.38
CA GLY A 37 -9.04 -7.61 8.47
C GLY A 37 -9.52 -6.15 8.41
N THR A 38 -10.37 -5.77 9.36
CA THR A 38 -11.06 -4.47 9.39
C THR A 38 -10.68 -3.60 10.57
N SER A 39 -9.82 -4.06 11.49
CA SER A 39 -9.37 -3.23 12.62
C SER A 39 -8.30 -2.24 12.20
N ASP A 40 -8.18 -1.13 12.93
CA ASP A 40 -7.16 -0.13 12.63
C ASP A 40 -5.74 -0.64 12.89
N GLU A 41 -5.55 -1.58 13.81
CA GLU A 41 -4.22 -2.16 14.08
C GLU A 41 -3.78 -3.09 12.92
N GLU A 42 -4.67 -3.93 12.38
CA GLU A 42 -4.38 -4.75 11.20
C GLU A 42 -4.00 -3.89 9.99
N TRP A 43 -4.72 -2.79 9.76
CA TRP A 43 -4.41 -1.84 8.70
C TRP A 43 -3.10 -1.09 8.95
N LYS A 44 -2.79 -0.75 10.20
CA LYS A 44 -1.51 -0.13 10.58
C LYS A 44 -0.33 -1.09 10.38
N GLU A 45 -0.46 -2.35 10.76
CA GLU A 45 0.53 -3.39 10.48
C GLU A 45 0.75 -3.60 8.98
N HIS A 46 -0.34 -3.58 8.20
CA HIS A 46 -0.26 -3.65 6.74
C HIS A 46 0.51 -2.47 6.15
N LYS A 47 0.15 -1.23 6.54
CA LYS A 47 0.85 -0.01 6.12
C LYS A 47 2.34 -0.05 6.46
N ALA A 48 2.70 -0.49 7.67
CA ALA A 48 4.09 -0.62 8.09
C ALA A 48 4.87 -1.63 7.23
N LYS A 49 4.27 -2.81 6.97
CA LYS A 49 4.89 -3.85 6.12
C LYS A 49 5.16 -3.36 4.70
N ILE A 50 4.23 -2.62 4.11
CA ILE A 50 4.39 -2.10 2.74
C ILE A 50 5.32 -0.88 2.73
N GLY A 51 5.37 -0.10 3.81
CA GLY A 51 6.41 0.91 4.03
C GLY A 51 7.81 0.30 3.99
N ASN A 52 8.03 -0.82 4.70
CA ASN A 52 9.30 -1.54 4.67
C ASN A 52 9.63 -2.12 3.29
N PHE A 53 8.62 -2.58 2.53
CA PHE A 53 8.83 -2.98 1.14
C PHE A 53 9.37 -1.82 0.29
N TRP A 54 8.75 -0.64 0.38
CA TRP A 54 9.19 0.53 -0.38
C TRP A 54 10.54 1.08 0.09
N ALA A 55 10.81 1.07 1.39
CA ALA A 55 12.12 1.42 1.93
C ALA A 55 13.21 0.51 1.34
N GLY A 56 12.96 -0.81 1.28
CA GLY A 56 13.92 -1.76 0.71
C GLY A 56 14.19 -1.49 -0.77
N MET A 57 13.14 -1.18 -1.52
CA MET A 57 13.20 -0.91 -2.95
C MET A 57 13.86 0.44 -3.30
N LEU A 58 13.56 1.50 -2.55
CA LEU A 58 13.94 2.88 -2.90
C LEU A 58 15.18 3.37 -2.16
N LEU A 59 15.40 2.88 -0.94
CA LEU A 59 16.44 3.35 -0.02
C LEU A 59 17.48 2.26 0.28
N GLY A 60 17.21 1.00 -0.08
CA GLY A 60 18.10 -0.12 0.23
C GLY A 60 18.13 -0.50 1.71
N GLU A 61 17.14 -0.06 2.49
CA GLU A 61 17.02 -0.30 3.93
C GLU A 61 15.64 -0.88 4.29
N GLY A 62 15.53 -1.53 5.45
CA GLY A 62 14.29 -2.15 5.90
C GLY A 62 14.40 -3.67 6.04
N ASP A 63 13.33 -4.29 6.53
CA ASP A 63 13.30 -5.70 6.94
C ASP A 63 12.29 -6.54 6.12
N TYR A 64 11.80 -6.00 5.01
CA TYR A 64 10.86 -6.72 4.16
C TYR A 64 11.52 -7.95 3.54
N ASN A 65 11.10 -9.13 4.00
CA ASN A 65 11.59 -10.43 3.52
C ASN A 65 10.46 -11.28 2.91
N GLY A 66 9.47 -10.61 2.32
CA GLY A 66 8.30 -11.25 1.72
C GLY A 66 8.52 -11.66 0.26
N GLN A 67 7.55 -12.40 -0.28
CA GLN A 67 7.46 -12.72 -1.70
C GLN A 67 6.21 -12.02 -2.27
N PRO A 68 6.32 -10.77 -2.77
CA PRO A 68 5.17 -9.97 -3.16
C PRO A 68 4.30 -10.69 -4.19
N LEU A 69 4.89 -11.21 -5.27
CA LEU A 69 4.14 -11.91 -6.33
C LEU A 69 3.32 -13.08 -5.79
N LYS A 70 3.93 -13.92 -4.96
CA LYS A 70 3.26 -15.08 -4.35
C LYS A 70 2.05 -14.64 -3.50
N LYS A 71 2.19 -13.56 -2.73
CA LYS A 71 1.08 -13.05 -1.91
C LYS A 71 -0.13 -12.61 -2.74
N HIS A 72 0.07 -12.05 -3.92
CA HIS A 72 -1.03 -11.66 -4.80
C HIS A 72 -1.64 -12.86 -5.54
N LEU A 73 -0.82 -13.86 -5.91
CA LEU A 73 -1.29 -15.11 -6.53
C LEU A 73 -2.13 -15.97 -5.57
N ASP A 74 -1.82 -15.93 -4.27
CA ASP A 74 -2.53 -16.68 -3.24
C ASP A 74 -3.88 -16.03 -2.84
N LEU A 75 -4.20 -14.83 -3.35
CA LEU A 75 -5.49 -14.17 -3.10
C LEU A 75 -6.62 -14.82 -3.93
N PRO A 76 -7.88 -14.73 -3.48
CA PRO A 76 -9.02 -15.00 -4.35
C PRO A 76 -8.91 -14.18 -5.64
N PRO A 77 -9.26 -14.73 -6.82
CA PRO A 77 -9.19 -13.99 -8.07
C PRO A 77 -10.01 -12.70 -8.01
N PHE A 78 -9.43 -11.62 -8.53
CA PHE A 78 -10.08 -10.33 -8.69
C PHE A 78 -9.87 -9.81 -10.14
N PRO A 79 -10.74 -8.92 -10.63
CA PRO A 79 -10.63 -8.39 -11.99
C PRO A 79 -9.29 -7.68 -12.23
N GLN A 80 -8.72 -7.85 -13.42
CA GLN A 80 -7.44 -7.22 -13.78
C GLN A 80 -7.54 -5.68 -13.79
N GLU A 81 -8.73 -5.15 -14.08
CA GLU A 81 -9.04 -3.72 -14.11
C GLU A 81 -8.80 -3.04 -12.75
N PHE A 82 -8.83 -3.80 -11.65
CA PHE A 82 -8.55 -3.26 -10.32
C PHE A 82 -7.08 -2.82 -10.16
N PHE A 83 -6.17 -3.29 -11.00
CA PHE A 83 -4.81 -2.74 -11.04
C PHE A 83 -4.80 -1.28 -11.52
N GLU A 84 -5.68 -0.90 -12.44
CA GLU A 84 -5.80 0.50 -12.89
C GLU A 84 -6.34 1.39 -11.77
N VAL A 85 -7.33 0.90 -11.02
CA VAL A 85 -7.85 1.60 -9.82
C VAL A 85 -6.74 1.78 -8.79
N TRP A 86 -5.98 0.72 -8.51
CA TRP A 86 -4.86 0.76 -7.56
C TRP A 86 -3.80 1.78 -7.98
N LEU A 87 -3.39 1.76 -9.26
CA LEU A 87 -2.40 2.69 -9.79
C LEU A 87 -2.89 4.14 -9.77
N GLY A 88 -4.16 4.37 -10.12
CA GLY A 88 -4.76 5.71 -10.07
C GLY A 88 -4.74 6.28 -8.64
N LEU A 89 -5.19 5.49 -7.65
CA LEU A 89 -5.15 5.91 -6.24
C LEU A 89 -3.71 6.13 -5.75
N PHE A 90 -2.76 5.33 -6.22
CA PHE A 90 -1.35 5.47 -5.87
C PHE A 90 -0.75 6.76 -6.44
N GLU A 91 -0.99 7.06 -7.71
CA GLU A 91 -0.55 8.29 -8.37
C GLU A 91 -1.15 9.54 -7.71
N GLU A 92 -2.45 9.53 -7.42
CA GLU A 92 -3.06 10.63 -6.69
C GLU A 92 -2.43 10.82 -5.30
N SER A 93 -2.07 9.73 -4.63
CA SER A 93 -1.42 9.77 -3.31
C SER A 93 -0.01 10.32 -3.40
N LEU A 94 0.78 9.90 -4.39
CA LEU A 94 2.10 10.48 -4.69
C LEU A 94 2.02 11.99 -4.95
N ASN A 95 0.98 12.45 -5.65
CA ASN A 95 0.79 13.88 -5.91
C ASN A 95 0.45 14.70 -4.66
N MET A 96 0.11 14.07 -3.54
CA MET A 96 -0.19 14.71 -2.25
C MET A 96 0.96 14.67 -1.24
N VAL A 97 1.97 13.83 -1.50
CA VAL A 97 3.20 13.71 -0.71
C VAL A 97 4.25 14.64 -1.29
#